data_AF-A0AAJ4W6J6-F1
#
_entry.id   AF-A0AAJ4W6J6-F1
#
_cell.length_a   1.000
_cell.length_b   1.000
_cell.length_c   1.000
_cell.angle_alpha   90.00
_cell.angle_beta   90.00
_cell.angle_gamma   90.00
#
_symmetry.space_group_name_H-M   'P 1'
#
loop_
_entity.id
_entity.type
_entity.pdbx_description
1 polymer ?
#
loop_
_entity_poly.entity_id
_entity_poly.type
_entity_poly.pdbx_seq_one_letter_code
_entity_poly.pdbx_strand_id
1 'polypeptide(L)'
;MKKLFLFLVTSISLSVVSCSSDDNSKNDPKPTGYPEQINNVDFSNKQPGDTAILKGKGFDESKAGEYTINFTKKLPSKKTNAEKGTRALQPGESDTPIPAYIFKVTPTEVHFEIPKDAGNGRVDFIYKNYTTPIGTYQVK
;
A
#
# COMPACT_ATOMS: atom_id res chain seq x y z
N MET A 1 -53.73 -36.52 16.99
CA MET A 1 -54.19 -35.60 15.92
C MET A 1 -52.96 -34.91 15.33
N LYS A 2 -52.62 -35.23 14.07
CA LYS A 2 -51.49 -34.64 13.31
C LYS A 2 -51.90 -33.22 12.90
N LYS A 3 -51.12 -32.20 13.26
CA LYS A 3 -51.30 -30.84 12.73
C LYS A 3 -50.10 -30.50 11.86
N LEU A 4 -50.39 -30.45 10.56
CA LEU A 4 -49.54 -29.94 9.50
C LEU A 4 -49.65 -28.42 9.53
N PHE A 5 -48.52 -27.71 9.63
CA PHE A 5 -48.47 -26.28 9.31
C PHE A 5 -47.45 -26.07 8.20
N LEU A 6 -48.00 -25.80 7.03
CA LEU A 6 -47.30 -25.36 5.83
C LEU A 6 -47.24 -23.83 5.91
N PHE A 7 -46.04 -23.24 5.99
CA PHE A 7 -45.87 -21.80 5.81
C PHE A 7 -45.16 -21.50 4.50
N LEU A 8 -45.79 -20.57 3.79
CA LEU A 8 -45.59 -20.18 2.41
C LEU A 8 -44.41 -19.20 2.27
N VAL A 9 -43.81 -19.26 1.08
CA VAL A 9 -42.64 -18.56 0.53
C VAL A 9 -42.71 -17.03 0.58
N THR A 10 -41.59 -16.35 0.87
CA THR A 10 -41.29 -15.02 0.29
C THR A 10 -39.82 -14.92 -0.10
N SER A 11 -39.63 -14.51 -1.36
CA SER A 11 -38.38 -14.29 -2.09
C SER A 11 -37.55 -13.15 -1.51
N ILE A 12 -36.27 -13.39 -1.24
CA ILE A 12 -35.30 -12.34 -0.92
C ILE A 12 -34.56 -11.94 -2.20
N SER A 13 -35.06 -10.91 -2.86
CA SER A 13 -34.29 -10.14 -3.84
C SER A 13 -33.30 -9.27 -3.06
N LEU A 14 -32.06 -9.73 -2.90
CA LEU A 14 -30.99 -8.87 -2.39
C LEU A 14 -30.54 -7.95 -3.54
N SER A 15 -31.14 -6.77 -3.49
CA SER A 15 -30.84 -5.60 -4.29
C SER A 15 -29.40 -5.12 -4.11
N VAL A 16 -28.86 -4.71 -5.26
CA VAL A 16 -27.82 -3.69 -5.48
C VAL A 16 -26.45 -3.93 -4.87
N VAL A 17 -25.53 -4.28 -5.78
CA VAL A 17 -24.10 -3.99 -5.71
C VAL A 17 -23.94 -2.51 -5.37
N SER A 18 -23.66 -2.22 -4.10
CA SER A 18 -23.27 -0.88 -3.69
C SER A 18 -21.80 -0.70 -4.08
N CYS A 19 -21.58 -0.13 -5.26
CA CYS A 19 -20.34 0.61 -5.56
C CYS A 19 -20.37 1.89 -4.72
N SER A 20 -20.24 1.77 -3.40
CA SER A 20 -19.97 2.93 -2.54
C SER A 20 -18.47 3.08 -2.47
N SER A 21 -17.97 3.82 -3.46
CA SER A 21 -16.69 4.49 -3.43
C SER A 21 -16.77 5.59 -2.36
N ASP A 22 -16.75 5.20 -1.08
CA ASP A 22 -16.73 6.16 0.02
C ASP A 22 -15.29 6.38 0.48
N ASP A 23 -14.76 7.49 -0.02
CA ASP A 23 -13.44 8.03 0.13
C ASP A 23 -13.34 8.73 1.50
N ASN A 24 -13.16 7.96 2.59
CA ASN A 24 -12.76 8.54 3.88
C ASN A 24 -12.12 7.54 4.86
N SER A 25 -10.95 6.99 4.54
CA SER A 25 -10.22 6.03 5.41
C SER A 25 -9.58 6.65 6.67
N LYS A 26 -9.82 7.94 6.97
CA LYS A 26 -9.13 8.64 8.07
C LYS A 26 -9.55 8.18 9.47
N ASN A 27 -10.61 7.37 9.59
CA ASN A 27 -11.12 6.89 10.88
C ASN A 27 -11.23 5.37 10.98
N ASP A 28 -10.66 4.61 10.03
CA ASP A 28 -10.69 3.16 10.18
C ASP A 28 -9.86 2.76 11.41
N PRO A 29 -10.41 1.95 12.32
CA PRO A 29 -9.66 1.50 13.47
C PRO A 29 -8.47 0.68 12.98
N LYS A 30 -7.29 0.99 13.51
CA LYS A 30 -6.08 0.19 13.26
C LYS A 30 -6.36 -1.27 13.60
N PRO A 31 -6.03 -2.22 12.72
CA PRO A 31 -6.31 -3.63 12.98
C PRO A 31 -5.50 -4.15 14.17
N THR A 32 -6.00 -5.19 14.84
CA THR A 32 -5.29 -5.81 15.96
C THR A 32 -3.89 -6.28 15.54
N GLY A 33 -2.89 -5.95 16.34
CA GLY A 33 -1.47 -6.23 16.08
C GLY A 33 -0.78 -5.21 15.17
N TYR A 34 -1.46 -4.12 14.82
CA TYR A 34 -0.83 -2.99 14.14
C TYR A 34 0.20 -2.30 15.08
N PRO A 35 1.36 -1.85 14.57
CA PRO A 35 2.39 -1.21 15.40
C PRO A 35 1.87 0.01 16.16
N GLU A 36 2.28 0.17 17.42
CA GLU A 36 1.88 1.31 18.25
C GLU A 36 2.29 2.64 17.62
N GLN A 37 3.50 2.69 17.07
CA GLN A 37 4.08 3.88 16.44
C GLN A 37 4.85 3.50 15.19
N ILE A 38 4.69 4.31 14.15
CA ILE A 38 5.45 4.25 12.91
C ILE A 38 5.98 5.65 12.61
N ASN A 39 7.29 5.77 12.37
CA ASN A 39 7.93 7.02 12.00
C ASN A 39 8.09 7.12 10.47
N ASN A 40 8.35 8.33 9.98
CA ASN A 40 8.73 8.51 8.58
C ASN A 40 10.15 7.99 8.32
N VAL A 41 10.38 7.56 7.08
CA VAL A 41 11.68 7.17 6.55
C VAL A 41 12.23 8.30 5.71
N ASP A 42 13.49 8.66 5.95
CA ASP A 42 14.22 9.59 5.09
C ASP A 42 14.83 8.86 3.89
N PHE A 43 14.37 9.22 2.69
CA PHE A 43 14.81 8.66 1.42
C PHE A 43 15.76 9.58 0.64
N SER A 44 16.11 10.75 1.18
CA SER A 44 16.82 11.82 0.46
C SER A 44 18.16 11.40 -0.15
N ASN A 45 18.81 10.34 0.36
CA ASN A 45 20.09 9.83 -0.12
C ASN A 45 20.06 8.33 -0.43
N LYS A 46 18.93 7.84 -0.93
CA LYS A 46 18.73 6.41 -1.22
C LYS A 46 18.53 6.15 -2.71
N GLN A 47 19.12 5.07 -3.20
CA GLN A 47 19.00 4.59 -4.58
C GLN A 47 18.31 3.22 -4.61
N PRO A 48 17.80 2.77 -5.78
CA PRO A 48 17.25 1.44 -5.91
C PRO A 48 18.30 0.37 -5.54
N GLY A 49 17.91 -0.62 -4.74
CA GLY A 49 18.81 -1.63 -4.17
C GLY A 49 19.45 -1.25 -2.83
N ASP A 50 19.33 0.01 -2.38
CA ASP A 50 19.78 0.38 -1.04
C ASP A 50 18.87 -0.22 0.03
N THR A 51 19.45 -0.47 1.21
CA THR A 51 18.68 -0.80 2.41
C THR A 51 18.16 0.46 3.10
N ALA A 52 16.91 0.42 3.54
CA ALA A 52 16.27 1.43 4.38
C ALA A 52 15.70 0.80 5.66
N ILE A 53 15.49 1.63 6.67
CA ILE A 53 15.02 1.22 8.00
C ILE A 53 13.80 2.06 8.36
N LEU A 54 12.67 1.40 8.54
CA LEU A 54 11.47 1.99 9.12
C LEU A 54 11.54 1.83 10.64
N LYS A 55 11.62 2.96 11.35
CA LYS A 55 11.66 2.98 12.82
C LYS A 55 10.26 3.17 13.41
N GLY A 56 10.05 2.64 14.62
CA GLY A 56 8.77 2.70 15.30
C GLY A 56 8.77 1.95 16.63
N LYS A 57 7.58 1.55 17.07
CA LYS A 57 7.38 0.75 18.29
C LYS A 57 6.23 -0.22 18.10
N GLY A 58 6.38 -1.44 18.61
CA GLY A 58 5.33 -2.45 18.63
C GLY A 58 5.21 -3.22 17.32
N PHE A 59 6.28 -3.28 16.52
CA PHE A 59 6.36 -4.28 15.45
C PHE A 59 6.44 -5.67 16.07
N ASP A 60 5.78 -6.63 15.47
CA ASP A 60 5.74 -8.01 15.94
C ASP A 60 6.44 -8.90 14.93
N GLU A 61 7.58 -9.48 15.33
CA GLU A 61 8.39 -10.35 14.47
C GLU A 61 7.60 -11.57 13.98
N SER A 62 6.66 -12.08 14.79
CA SER A 62 5.81 -13.21 14.40
C SER A 62 4.84 -12.87 13.27
N LYS A 63 4.58 -11.57 13.05
CA LYS A 63 3.71 -11.04 12.00
C LYS A 63 4.48 -10.44 10.82
N ALA A 64 5.81 -10.61 10.78
CA ALA A 64 6.65 -10.00 9.75
C ALA A 64 6.19 -10.34 8.31
N GLY A 65 5.67 -11.55 8.08
CA GLY A 65 5.14 -11.97 6.78
C GLY A 65 3.85 -11.27 6.34
N GLU A 66 3.18 -10.55 7.23
CA GLU A 66 1.99 -9.74 6.92
C GLU A 66 2.33 -8.27 6.63
N TYR A 67 3.57 -7.85 6.88
CA TYR A 67 4.02 -6.49 6.60
C TYR A 67 4.40 -6.34 5.14
N THR A 68 3.96 -5.23 4.53
CA THR A 68 4.34 -4.86 3.17
C THR A 68 4.77 -3.40 3.17
N ILE A 69 5.83 -3.09 2.43
CA ILE A 69 6.22 -1.71 2.13
C ILE A 69 6.13 -1.52 0.63
N ASN A 70 5.23 -0.66 0.17
CA ASN A 70 4.99 -0.45 -1.26
C ASN A 70 5.61 0.87 -1.72
N PHE A 71 6.34 0.79 -2.84
CA PHE A 71 6.85 1.92 -3.61
C PHE A 71 5.99 2.14 -4.85
N THR A 72 5.98 3.36 -5.36
CA THR A 72 5.46 3.66 -6.70
C THR A 72 6.34 3.01 -7.78
N LYS A 73 5.74 2.35 -8.76
CA LYS A 73 6.47 1.79 -9.91
C LYS A 73 7.02 2.87 -10.83
N LYS A 74 8.27 2.73 -11.26
CA LYS A 74 8.83 3.54 -12.34
C LYS A 74 8.09 3.25 -13.64
N LEU A 75 7.55 4.29 -14.29
CA LEU A 75 7.05 4.13 -15.65
C LEU A 75 8.20 3.96 -16.65
N PRO A 76 8.00 3.15 -17.70
CA PRO A 76 8.94 3.10 -18.81
C PRO A 76 9.05 4.50 -19.42
N SER A 77 10.25 5.08 -19.36
CA SER A 77 10.55 6.33 -20.04
C SER A 77 10.51 6.08 -21.55
N LYS A 78 9.36 6.30 -22.20
CA LYS A 78 9.35 6.45 -23.65
C LYS A 78 10.20 7.67 -23.98
N LYS A 79 11.43 7.45 -24.47
CA LYS A 79 12.14 8.46 -25.26
C LYS A 79 11.37 8.60 -26.57
N THR A 80 10.29 9.38 -26.55
CA THR A 80 9.68 9.83 -27.79
C THR A 80 10.65 10.86 -28.36
N ASN A 81 11.34 10.51 -29.46
CA ASN A 81 11.98 11.48 -30.35
C ASN A 81 10.88 12.32 -31.03
N ALA A 82 10.11 13.07 -30.23
CA ALA A 82 9.11 13.98 -30.75
C ALA A 82 9.83 15.29 -31.08
N GLU A 83 9.90 15.59 -32.38
CA GLU A 83 10.26 16.90 -32.89
C GLU A 83 9.52 18.00 -32.13
N LYS A 84 10.24 19.11 -31.97
CA LYS A 84 9.90 20.33 -31.24
C LYS A 84 8.46 20.82 -31.58
N GLY A 85 7.47 20.35 -30.84
CA GLY A 85 6.07 20.75 -30.93
C GLY A 85 5.41 20.67 -29.56
N THR A 86 4.74 21.75 -29.15
CA THR A 86 3.94 21.96 -27.91
C THR A 86 4.17 20.93 -26.80
N ARG A 87 4.98 21.33 -25.81
CA ARG A 87 5.40 20.60 -24.60
C ARG A 87 4.29 19.69 -24.04
N ALA A 88 4.24 18.44 -24.49
CA ALA A 88 3.39 17.42 -23.89
C ALA A 88 3.84 17.22 -22.44
N LEU A 89 2.89 17.16 -21.51
CA LEU A 89 3.17 16.84 -20.12
C LEU A 89 3.92 15.50 -20.08
N GLN A 90 5.02 15.45 -19.32
CA GLN A 90 5.75 14.20 -19.12
C GLN A 90 4.78 13.14 -18.57
N PRO A 91 4.93 11.85 -18.94
CA PRO A 91 4.03 10.80 -18.44
C PRO A 91 3.99 10.86 -16.91
N GLY A 92 2.79 11.05 -16.35
CA GLY A 92 2.57 11.01 -14.90
C GLY A 92 2.98 9.66 -14.33
N GLU A 93 3.39 9.61 -13.07
CA GLU A 93 3.91 8.40 -12.39
C GLU A 93 2.92 7.21 -12.44
N SER A 94 3.41 5.96 -12.29
CA SER A 94 2.55 4.76 -12.36
C SER A 94 1.75 4.60 -11.07
N ASP A 95 0.45 4.32 -11.16
CA ASP A 95 -0.35 3.94 -9.99
C ASP A 95 -0.07 2.51 -9.48
N THR A 96 0.86 1.78 -10.11
CA THR A 96 1.16 0.39 -9.73
C THR A 96 2.10 0.35 -8.53
N PRO A 97 1.72 -0.30 -7.40
CA PRO A 97 2.62 -0.50 -6.28
C PRO A 97 3.66 -1.59 -6.57
N ILE A 98 4.86 -1.45 -6.03
CA ILE A 98 5.91 -2.48 -6.01
C ILE A 98 6.31 -2.75 -4.56
N PRO A 99 6.19 -4.01 -4.09
CA PRO A 99 6.61 -4.36 -2.74
C PRO A 99 8.14 -4.36 -2.62
N ALA A 100 8.64 -3.77 -1.53
CA ALA A 100 10.02 -3.91 -1.07
C ALA A 100 10.25 -5.26 -0.40
N TYR A 101 11.48 -5.75 -0.47
CA TYR A 101 11.88 -6.97 0.22
C TYR A 101 12.22 -6.64 1.68
N ILE A 102 11.38 -7.11 2.61
CA ILE A 102 11.64 -7.01 4.05
C ILE A 102 12.45 -8.23 4.48
N PHE A 103 13.67 -8.01 4.98
CA PHE A 103 14.58 -9.08 5.37
C PHE A 103 14.81 -9.20 6.88
N LYS A 104 14.38 -8.18 7.64
CA LYS A 104 14.47 -8.22 9.12
C LYS A 104 13.38 -7.35 9.74
N VAL A 105 12.75 -7.90 10.77
CA VAL A 105 11.82 -7.18 11.65
C VAL A 105 12.33 -7.34 13.07
N THR A 106 12.20 -6.28 13.86
CA THR A 106 12.46 -6.23 15.30
C THR A 106 11.34 -5.40 15.93
N PRO A 107 11.17 -5.39 17.27
CA PRO A 107 10.09 -4.63 17.90
C PRO A 107 10.08 -3.12 17.63
N THR A 108 11.21 -2.58 17.16
CA THR A 108 11.40 -1.15 16.91
C THR A 108 11.78 -0.80 15.47
N GLU A 109 12.11 -1.78 14.63
CA GLU A 109 12.62 -1.54 13.28
C GLU A 109 12.16 -2.59 12.28
N VAL A 110 11.86 -2.14 11.07
CA VAL A 110 11.67 -2.98 9.87
C VAL A 110 12.74 -2.60 8.85
N HIS A 111 13.57 -3.56 8.46
CA HIS A 111 14.67 -3.38 7.50
C HIS A 111 14.24 -3.95 6.15
N PHE A 112 14.42 -3.17 5.09
CA PHE A 112 13.96 -3.53 3.75
C PHE A 112 14.88 -2.99 2.66
N GLU A 113 14.86 -3.65 1.50
CA GLU A 113 15.56 -3.24 0.29
C GLU A 113 14.62 -2.45 -0.63
N ILE A 114 15.08 -1.30 -1.13
CA ILE A 114 14.33 -0.48 -2.09
C ILE A 114 14.27 -1.22 -3.44
N PRO A 115 13.08 -1.47 -4.03
CA PRO A 115 12.96 -2.17 -5.30
C PRO A 115 13.75 -1.52 -6.43
N LYS A 116 14.38 -2.32 -7.28
CA LYS A 116 15.13 -1.84 -8.46
C LYS A 116 14.29 -1.00 -9.43
N ASP A 117 13.00 -1.30 -9.50
CA ASP A 117 12.02 -0.64 -10.37
C ASP A 117 11.22 0.45 -9.63
N ALA A 118 11.66 0.88 -8.44
CA ALA A 118 11.03 1.98 -7.72
C ALA A 118 11.16 3.28 -8.53
N GLY A 119 10.03 3.96 -8.68
CA GLY A 119 9.89 5.28 -9.29
C GLY A 119 9.73 6.36 -8.23
N ASN A 120 9.62 7.59 -8.70
CA ASN A 120 9.24 8.71 -7.84
C ASN A 120 7.82 8.50 -7.32
N GLY A 121 7.59 8.79 -6.04
CA GLY A 121 6.25 8.73 -5.47
C GLY A 121 6.19 8.43 -3.98
N ARG A 122 4.97 8.14 -3.49
CA ARG A 122 4.70 7.86 -2.08
C ARG A 122 5.18 6.45 -1.72
N VAL A 123 5.68 6.29 -0.50
CA VAL A 123 6.01 4.98 0.08
C VAL A 123 5.06 4.70 1.23
N ASP A 124 4.41 3.55 1.18
CA ASP A 124 3.36 3.16 2.11
C ASP A 124 3.76 1.89 2.88
N PHE A 125 3.62 1.91 4.20
CA PHE A 125 3.60 0.72 5.04
C PHE A 125 2.17 0.17 5.10
N ILE A 126 2.02 -1.14 4.90
CA ILE A 126 0.75 -1.82 4.87
C ILE A 126 0.80 -3.01 5.84
N TYR A 127 -0.21 -3.10 6.70
CA TYR A 127 -0.47 -4.28 7.51
C TYR A 127 -1.95 -4.61 7.40
N LYS A 128 -2.25 -5.80 6.87
CA LYS A 128 -3.60 -6.19 6.44
C LYS A 128 -4.13 -5.14 5.44
N ASN A 129 -5.31 -4.59 5.67
CA ASN A 129 -5.91 -3.57 4.80
C ASN A 129 -5.60 -2.13 5.25
N TYR A 130 -4.76 -1.95 6.27
CA TYR A 130 -4.45 -0.63 6.80
C TYR A 130 -3.17 -0.08 6.18
N THR A 131 -3.29 1.06 5.50
CA THR A 131 -2.20 1.72 4.79
C THR A 131 -1.75 2.95 5.57
N THR A 132 -0.44 3.09 5.79
CA THR A 132 0.16 4.24 6.46
C THR A 132 1.28 4.80 5.61
N PRO A 133 1.21 6.07 5.18
CA PRO A 133 2.28 6.69 4.43
C PRO A 133 3.51 6.87 5.33
N ILE A 134 4.67 6.42 4.86
CA ILE A 134 5.94 6.48 5.61
C ILE A 134 6.98 7.39 4.95
N GLY A 135 6.71 7.93 3.76
CA GLY A 135 7.56 8.94 3.14
C GLY A 135 7.31 9.11 1.64
N THR A 136 8.20 9.84 0.99
CA THR A 136 8.23 10.04 -0.46
C THR A 136 9.62 9.66 -0.97
N TYR A 137 9.65 8.77 -1.96
CA TYR A 137 10.88 8.33 -2.63
C TYR A 137 11.06 9.13 -3.93
N GLN A 138 12.30 9.51 -4.22
CA GLN A 138 12.69 10.19 -5.46
C GLN A 138 13.94 9.53 -5.99
N VAL A 139 13.87 9.01 -7.21
CA VAL A 139 15.01 8.43 -7.93
C VAL A 139 15.96 9.57 -8.28
N LYS A 140 17.22 9.43 -7.88
CA LYS A 140 18.31 10.32 -8.29
C LYS A 140 18.91 9.90 -9.62
#